data_AF-A0A958Q436-F1
#
_entry.id   AF-A0A958Q436-F1
#
_cell.length_a   1.000
_cell.length_b   1.000
_cell.length_c   1.000
_cell.angle_alpha   90.00
_cell.angle_beta   90.00
_cell.angle_gamma   90.00
#
_symmetry.space_group_name_H-M   'P 1'
#
loop_
_entity.id
_entity.type
_entity.pdbx_description
1 polymer ?
#
loop_
_entity_poly.entity_id
_entity_poly.type
_entity_poly.pdbx_seq_one_letter_code
_entity_poly.pdbx_strand_id
1 'polypeptide(L)'
;MRVHVRAVFAFAICISLPFTFLFVLIPLALSRHAQDISFNQFGLQKHAIETGVATPEIAVDYLVSSFSLGLDRLTSSASSFPKDFDWKDPKSVFEYVFFRIPARAMVYPTETYYYYAFDVGDKALAGNFRFVDAHLGVLHIGYFDRIDPHSSRNGSGSFGKEDGVTVKMKDAFTAQVTYQGISRTFSLNPDGNLKPQDLVLLPEEEFVTRVFDESGFEFALLFNTSTKAFYFVSNHELSFPDSKAEGQNNYILAPQSSFVFYNDPDYDRMILVGVHEKNIYMNSYYDGPFDQVPPRLDLRDKIYGAYPYTRWRGGIDLHGNFLMMKNTRVAISPYTNYRKLKDLVEYQERCFKKQSKGDLWSCLAYEWKRDFHRSRDKNGDLLKTGIADHRLYKSQGWPANHYNDVSVHWPSAHQAEKSATWPPNFQGFDDSESEEDLTREYS
;
A
#
# COMPACT_ATOMS: atom_id res chain seq x y z
N MET A 1 -17.86 60.79 -12.92
CA MET A 1 -16.86 59.85 -12.36
C MET A 1 -17.45 58.51 -11.88
N ARG A 2 -18.54 58.48 -11.07
CA ARG A 2 -19.15 57.21 -10.58
C ARG A 2 -19.75 56.28 -11.65
N VAL A 3 -20.17 56.81 -12.80
CA VAL A 3 -20.79 56.00 -13.89
C VAL A 3 -19.74 55.24 -14.71
N HIS A 4 -18.55 55.82 -14.92
CA HIS A 4 -17.46 55.13 -15.64
C HIS A 4 -16.80 54.01 -14.83
N VAL A 5 -16.69 54.15 -13.50
CA VAL A 5 -16.14 53.08 -12.65
C VAL A 5 -17.02 51.83 -12.67
N ARG A 6 -18.36 51.99 -12.70
CA ARG A 6 -19.31 50.86 -12.78
C ARG A 6 -19.29 50.15 -14.13
N ALA A 7 -19.13 50.89 -15.24
CA ALA A 7 -19.05 50.31 -16.57
C ALA A 7 -17.74 49.52 -16.79
N VAL A 8 -16.60 50.03 -16.30
CA VAL A 8 -15.32 49.33 -16.37
C VAL A 8 -15.31 48.08 -15.49
N PHE A 9 -15.90 48.13 -14.29
CA PHE A 9 -16.06 46.95 -13.44
C PHE A 9 -16.98 45.89 -14.06
N ALA A 10 -18.12 46.28 -14.62
CA ALA A 10 -19.04 45.37 -15.28
C ALA A 10 -18.41 44.72 -16.53
N PHE A 11 -17.63 45.48 -17.31
CA PHE A 11 -16.94 44.97 -18.49
C PHE A 11 -15.79 44.01 -18.13
N ALA A 12 -15.03 44.30 -17.07
CA ALA A 12 -14.00 43.40 -16.54
C ALA A 12 -14.61 42.08 -16.05
N ILE A 13 -15.75 42.14 -15.35
CA ILE A 13 -16.50 40.94 -14.89
C ILE A 13 -17.04 40.13 -16.07
N CYS A 14 -17.58 40.78 -17.10
CA CYS A 14 -18.11 40.12 -18.30
C CYS A 14 -17.04 39.43 -19.17
N ILE A 15 -15.78 39.88 -19.13
CA ILE A 15 -14.66 39.22 -19.83
C ILE A 15 -14.01 38.16 -18.94
N SER A 16 -13.92 38.38 -17.62
CA SER A 16 -13.29 37.43 -16.71
C SER A 16 -14.11 36.16 -16.51
N LEU A 17 -15.45 36.25 -16.48
CA LEU A 17 -16.33 35.10 -16.31
C LEU A 17 -16.17 34.01 -17.40
N PRO A 18 -16.23 34.32 -18.70
CA PRO A 18 -16.00 33.33 -19.75
C PRO A 18 -14.55 32.82 -19.76
N PHE A 19 -13.57 33.64 -19.38
CA PHE A 19 -12.17 33.21 -19.24
C PHE A 19 -12.00 32.19 -18.09
N THR A 20 -12.51 32.49 -16.90
CA THR A 20 -12.46 31.55 -15.77
C THR A 20 -13.21 30.26 -16.09
N PHE A 21 -14.36 30.35 -16.76
CA PHE A 21 -15.10 29.17 -17.18
C PHE A 21 -14.30 28.31 -18.17
N LEU A 22 -13.74 28.92 -19.22
CA LEU A 22 -13.02 28.20 -20.27
C LEU A 22 -11.69 27.62 -19.78
N PHE A 23 -10.93 28.37 -18.98
CA PHE A 23 -9.56 28.02 -18.61
C PHE A 23 -9.43 27.33 -17.26
N VAL A 24 -10.47 27.29 -16.41
CA VAL A 24 -10.44 26.60 -15.11
C VAL A 24 -11.48 25.50 -15.04
N LEU A 25 -12.73 25.80 -15.35
CA LEU A 25 -13.83 24.84 -15.17
C LEU A 25 -13.82 23.74 -16.23
N ILE A 26 -13.47 24.03 -17.49
CA ILE A 26 -13.40 23.00 -18.53
C ILE A 26 -12.32 21.94 -18.21
N PRO A 27 -11.06 22.28 -17.90
CA PRO A 27 -10.07 21.28 -17.48
C PRO A 27 -10.57 20.43 -16.29
N LEU A 28 -11.14 21.05 -15.26
CA LEU A 28 -11.66 20.31 -14.10
C LEU A 28 -12.86 19.42 -14.44
N ALA A 29 -13.73 19.85 -15.36
CA ALA A 29 -14.83 19.01 -15.84
C ALA A 29 -14.29 17.82 -16.65
N LEU A 30 -13.29 18.06 -17.50
CA LEU A 30 -12.65 17.04 -18.30
C LEU A 30 -11.86 16.05 -17.45
N SER A 31 -11.27 16.46 -16.33
CA SER A 31 -10.57 15.55 -15.42
C SER A 31 -11.52 14.54 -14.77
N ARG A 32 -12.81 14.88 -14.64
CA ARG A 32 -13.87 14.01 -14.10
C ARG A 32 -14.46 13.04 -15.14
N HIS A 33 -14.22 13.27 -16.42
CA HIS A 33 -14.71 12.34 -17.45
C HIS A 33 -13.95 11.01 -17.34
N ALA A 34 -14.65 9.89 -17.55
CA ALA A 34 -14.15 8.54 -17.31
C ALA A 34 -12.71 8.37 -17.80
N GLN A 35 -11.81 8.05 -16.88
CA GLN A 35 -10.45 7.68 -17.24
C GLN A 35 -10.45 6.21 -17.60
N ASP A 36 -9.74 5.84 -18.66
CA ASP A 36 -9.43 4.41 -18.91
C ASP A 36 -8.47 3.85 -17.85
N ILE A 37 -7.83 4.73 -17.05
CA ILE A 37 -6.91 4.40 -15.97
C ILE A 37 -7.31 5.12 -14.68
N SER A 38 -7.39 4.35 -13.59
CA SER A 38 -7.52 4.86 -12.23
C SER A 38 -6.14 5.05 -11.61
N PHE A 39 -5.97 6.13 -10.86
CA PHE A 39 -4.78 6.38 -10.05
C PHE A 39 -5.20 6.47 -8.59
N ASN A 40 -4.51 5.74 -7.70
CA ASN A 40 -4.88 5.69 -6.28
C ASN A 40 -4.91 7.09 -5.64
N GLN A 41 -4.04 8.00 -6.11
CA GLN A 41 -4.00 9.39 -5.62
C GLN A 41 -5.37 10.07 -5.59
N PHE A 42 -6.19 9.87 -6.63
CA PHE A 42 -7.48 10.56 -6.74
C PHE A 42 -8.52 9.90 -5.85
N GLY A 43 -8.40 8.58 -5.63
CA GLY A 43 -9.21 7.85 -4.65
C GLY A 43 -8.95 8.36 -3.23
N LEU A 44 -7.69 8.40 -2.83
CA LEU A 44 -7.26 8.92 -1.52
C LEU A 44 -7.65 10.38 -1.31
N GLN A 45 -7.41 11.25 -2.29
CA GLN A 45 -7.78 12.66 -2.21
C GLN A 45 -9.30 12.86 -2.10
N LYS A 46 -10.07 12.13 -2.91
CA LYS A 46 -11.52 12.20 -2.88
C LYS A 46 -12.05 11.72 -1.53
N HIS A 47 -11.57 10.57 -1.05
CA HIS A 47 -11.92 10.02 0.26
C HIS A 47 -11.61 11.02 1.37
N ALA A 48 -10.43 11.64 1.31
CA ALA A 48 -10.03 12.63 2.30
C ALA A 48 -10.97 13.86 2.32
N ILE A 49 -11.43 14.31 1.16
CA ILE A 49 -12.39 15.40 1.04
C ILE A 49 -13.77 14.98 1.57
N GLU A 50 -14.25 13.79 1.20
CA GLU A 50 -15.58 13.28 1.57
C GLU A 50 -15.72 13.01 3.07
N THR A 51 -14.63 12.62 3.73
CA THR A 51 -14.57 12.37 5.17
C THR A 51 -14.23 13.63 5.99
N GLY A 52 -13.93 14.76 5.33
CA GLY A 52 -13.63 16.03 5.99
C GLY A 52 -12.22 16.14 6.57
N VAL A 53 -11.30 15.29 6.10
CA VAL A 53 -9.95 15.10 6.66
C VAL A 53 -8.88 15.72 5.77
N ALA A 54 -9.26 16.14 4.56
CA ALA A 54 -8.39 16.84 3.63
C ALA A 54 -7.89 18.16 4.23
N THR A 55 -6.57 18.27 4.38
CA THR A 55 -5.93 19.55 4.67
C THR A 55 -6.02 20.50 3.47
N PRO A 56 -5.80 21.81 3.66
CA PRO A 56 -5.71 22.75 2.55
C PRO A 56 -4.70 22.31 1.47
N GLU A 57 -3.59 21.68 1.88
CA GLU A 57 -2.56 21.15 0.99
C GLU A 57 -3.11 20.00 0.13
N ILE A 58 -3.78 19.02 0.74
CA ILE A 58 -4.42 17.91 0.01
C ILE A 58 -5.44 18.44 -1.00
N ALA A 59 -6.25 19.42 -0.61
CA ALA A 59 -7.25 20.03 -1.48
C ALA A 59 -6.60 20.76 -2.67
N VAL A 60 -5.52 21.50 -2.42
CA VAL A 60 -4.75 22.17 -3.48
C VAL A 60 -4.10 21.16 -4.41
N ASP A 61 -3.45 20.12 -3.89
CA ASP A 61 -2.84 19.08 -4.73
C ASP A 61 -3.89 18.33 -5.55
N TYR A 62 -5.08 18.05 -5.01
CA TYR A 62 -6.18 17.47 -5.77
C TYR A 62 -6.61 18.39 -6.93
N LEU A 63 -6.77 19.69 -6.66
CA LEU A 63 -7.15 20.67 -7.68
C LEU A 63 -6.07 20.80 -8.76
N VAL A 64 -4.79 20.88 -8.39
CA VAL A 64 -3.69 21.05 -9.35
C VAL A 64 -3.50 19.78 -10.19
N SER A 65 -3.51 18.60 -9.59
CA SER A 65 -3.42 17.33 -10.30
C SER A 65 -4.60 17.15 -11.25
N SER A 66 -5.83 17.39 -10.78
CA SER A 66 -7.05 17.33 -11.60
C SER A 66 -7.01 18.33 -12.74
N PHE A 67 -6.63 19.58 -12.46
CA PHE A 67 -6.52 20.62 -13.46
C PHE A 67 -5.50 20.25 -14.56
N SER A 68 -4.31 19.81 -14.15
CA SER A 68 -3.25 19.45 -15.10
C SER A 68 -3.63 18.25 -15.97
N LEU A 69 -4.33 17.26 -15.41
CA LEU A 69 -4.91 16.16 -16.16
C LEU A 69 -5.94 16.64 -17.20
N GLY A 70 -6.81 17.55 -16.80
CA GLY A 70 -7.81 18.15 -17.69
C GLY A 70 -7.18 18.97 -18.81
N LEU A 71 -6.13 19.73 -18.49
CA LEU A 71 -5.38 20.51 -19.47
C LEU A 71 -4.66 19.59 -20.46
N ASP A 72 -4.02 18.53 -19.97
CA ASP A 72 -3.40 17.52 -20.83
C ASP A 72 -4.43 16.91 -21.79
N ARG A 73 -5.69 16.71 -21.38
CA ARG A 73 -6.76 16.24 -22.28
C ARG A 73 -7.19 17.26 -23.34
N LEU A 74 -7.06 18.56 -23.05
CA LEU A 74 -7.38 19.63 -24.01
C LEU A 74 -6.26 19.84 -25.03
N THR A 75 -5.01 19.80 -24.56
CA THR A 75 -3.84 20.15 -25.38
C THR A 75 -3.24 18.95 -26.06
N SER A 76 -3.35 17.77 -25.46
CA SER A 76 -2.96 16.54 -26.11
C SER A 76 -4.06 16.18 -27.09
N SER A 77 -3.71 16.10 -28.37
CA SER A 77 -4.19 14.99 -29.19
C SER A 77 -4.01 13.76 -28.32
N ALA A 78 -5.05 13.26 -27.65
CA ALA A 78 -4.98 12.07 -26.82
C ALA A 78 -4.21 11.07 -27.66
N SER A 79 -2.94 10.84 -27.29
CA SER A 79 -2.00 10.07 -28.09
C SER A 79 -2.74 8.79 -28.36
N SER A 80 -3.15 8.59 -29.61
CA SER A 80 -3.95 7.43 -29.99
C SER A 80 -3.26 6.26 -29.33
N PHE A 81 -4.01 5.49 -28.53
CA PHE A 81 -3.53 4.25 -27.91
C PHE A 81 -2.44 3.67 -28.82
N PRO A 82 -1.23 3.35 -28.31
CA PRO A 82 -0.30 2.59 -29.11
C PRO A 82 -1.11 1.45 -29.72
N LYS A 83 -1.26 1.43 -31.05
CA LYS A 83 -2.12 0.44 -31.72
C LYS A 83 -1.66 -0.98 -31.37
N ASP A 84 -0.42 -1.07 -30.92
CA ASP A 84 0.32 -2.26 -30.56
C ASP A 84 0.58 -2.34 -29.04
N PHE A 85 -0.37 -1.91 -28.19
CA PHE A 85 -0.25 -2.13 -26.75
C PHE A 85 -0.09 -3.63 -26.45
N ASP A 86 1.01 -3.99 -25.77
CA ASP A 86 1.31 -5.35 -25.35
C ASP A 86 1.57 -5.36 -23.85
N TRP A 87 0.62 -5.86 -23.07
CA TRP A 87 0.77 -5.96 -21.62
C TRP A 87 1.92 -6.89 -21.21
N LYS A 88 2.44 -7.75 -22.09
CA LYS A 88 3.61 -8.60 -21.79
C LYS A 88 4.93 -7.83 -21.89
N ASP A 89 4.94 -6.66 -22.52
CA ASP A 89 6.09 -5.78 -22.57
C ASP A 89 5.96 -4.69 -21.48
N PRO A 90 6.81 -4.70 -20.45
CA PRO A 90 6.79 -3.67 -19.42
C PRO A 90 6.95 -2.25 -19.95
N LYS A 91 7.65 -2.06 -21.08
CA LYS A 91 7.80 -0.75 -21.70
C LYS A 91 6.46 -0.25 -22.27
N SER A 92 5.73 -1.11 -22.99
CA SER A 92 4.39 -0.80 -23.48
C SER A 92 3.44 -0.38 -22.34
N VAL A 93 3.49 -1.07 -21.20
CA VAL A 93 2.70 -0.70 -20.00
C VAL A 93 3.17 0.62 -19.40
N PHE A 94 4.49 0.83 -19.28
CA PHE A 94 5.05 2.10 -18.82
C PHE A 94 4.57 3.28 -19.67
N GLU A 95 4.68 3.18 -20.99
CA GLU A 95 4.24 4.23 -21.92
C GLU A 95 2.75 4.50 -21.77
N TYR A 96 1.95 3.43 -21.74
CA TYR A 96 0.50 3.51 -21.57
C TYR A 96 0.10 4.33 -20.34
N VAL A 97 0.72 4.00 -19.20
CA VAL A 97 0.44 4.65 -17.91
C VAL A 97 1.01 6.06 -17.88
N PHE A 98 2.30 6.24 -18.23
CA PHE A 98 3.03 7.50 -18.09
C PHE A 98 2.38 8.67 -18.84
N PHE A 99 1.88 8.42 -20.06
CA PHE A 99 1.21 9.46 -20.84
C PHE A 99 -0.13 9.91 -20.24
N ARG A 100 -0.74 9.10 -19.36
CA ARG A 100 -2.02 9.41 -18.70
C ARG A 100 -1.87 10.00 -17.30
N ILE A 101 -0.66 9.98 -16.73
CA ILE A 101 -0.37 10.60 -15.44
C ILE A 101 -0.49 12.13 -15.60
N PRO A 102 -1.12 12.84 -14.65
CA PRO A 102 -1.14 14.30 -14.65
C PRO A 102 0.27 14.90 -14.63
N ALA A 103 0.44 16.10 -15.18
CA ALA A 103 1.75 16.78 -15.17
C ALA A 103 2.34 16.93 -13.75
N ARG A 104 1.49 17.03 -12.72
CA ARG A 104 1.85 16.92 -11.31
C ARG A 104 1.07 15.76 -10.68
N ALA A 105 1.78 14.84 -10.05
CA ALA A 105 1.22 13.66 -9.39
C ALA A 105 1.72 13.58 -7.95
N MET A 106 0.87 13.04 -7.06
CA MET A 106 1.17 12.85 -5.65
C MET A 106 1.38 11.36 -5.37
N VAL A 107 2.50 11.03 -4.75
CA VAL A 107 2.84 9.69 -4.30
C VAL A 107 2.59 9.62 -2.81
N TYR A 108 1.42 9.13 -2.46
CA TYR A 108 0.94 9.08 -1.09
C TYR A 108 1.65 8.04 -0.22
N PRO A 109 1.73 6.76 -0.62
CA PRO A 109 2.25 5.77 0.30
C PRO A 109 3.73 6.00 0.62
N THR A 110 4.12 5.73 1.87
CA THR A 110 5.46 6.10 2.36
C THR A 110 6.58 5.28 1.74
N GLU A 111 6.26 4.13 1.13
CA GLU A 111 7.20 3.35 0.32
C GLU A 111 7.58 4.00 -1.02
N THR A 112 6.96 5.14 -1.36
CA THR A 112 7.17 5.92 -2.59
C THR A 112 6.69 5.22 -3.87
N TYR A 113 5.55 4.53 -3.80
CA TYR A 113 4.94 3.85 -4.95
C TYR A 113 3.70 4.59 -5.46
N TYR A 114 3.65 4.86 -6.75
CA TYR A 114 2.53 5.52 -7.42
C TYR A 114 1.64 4.49 -8.11
N TYR A 115 0.51 4.18 -7.47
CA TYR A 115 -0.38 3.10 -7.87
C TYR A 115 -1.37 3.49 -8.97
N TYR A 116 -1.63 2.53 -9.85
CA TYR A 116 -2.60 2.65 -10.94
C TYR A 116 -3.33 1.32 -11.21
N ALA A 117 -4.50 1.41 -11.83
CA ALA A 117 -5.20 0.26 -12.41
C ALA A 117 -6.02 0.65 -13.63
N PHE A 118 -6.11 -0.21 -14.63
CA PHE A 118 -6.85 0.02 -15.87
C PHE A 118 -7.29 -1.29 -16.52
N ASP A 119 -8.29 -1.21 -17.39
CA ASP A 119 -8.76 -2.34 -18.16
C ASP A 119 -8.34 -2.19 -19.63
N VAL A 120 -7.92 -3.30 -20.24
CA VAL A 120 -7.48 -3.35 -21.65
C VAL A 120 -7.87 -4.69 -22.28
N GLY A 121 -8.83 -4.64 -23.20
CA GLY A 121 -9.41 -5.85 -23.78
C GLY A 121 -10.08 -6.72 -22.72
N ASP A 122 -9.61 -7.95 -22.55
CA ASP A 122 -10.07 -8.92 -21.54
C ASP A 122 -9.22 -8.91 -20.26
N LYS A 123 -8.32 -7.93 -20.10
CA LYS A 123 -7.40 -7.81 -18.98
C LYS A 123 -7.79 -6.66 -18.07
N ALA A 124 -7.76 -6.91 -16.76
CA ALA A 124 -7.76 -5.87 -15.75
C ALA A 124 -6.37 -5.83 -15.13
N LEU A 125 -5.62 -4.76 -15.35
CA LEU A 125 -4.26 -4.62 -14.84
C LEU A 125 -4.21 -3.65 -13.66
N ALA A 126 -3.39 -3.97 -12.68
CA ALA A 126 -3.03 -3.08 -11.58
C ALA A 126 -1.51 -3.08 -11.38
N GLY A 127 -0.96 -2.02 -10.83
CA GLY A 127 0.48 -1.90 -10.64
C GLY A 127 0.91 -0.60 -10.00
N ASN A 128 2.22 -0.36 -10.01
CA ASN A 128 2.82 0.86 -9.51
C ASN A 128 4.08 1.28 -10.26
N PHE A 129 4.34 2.59 -10.21
CA PHE A 129 5.68 3.14 -10.44
C PHE A 129 6.41 3.25 -9.11
N ARG A 130 7.67 2.81 -9.04
CA ARG A 130 8.47 2.81 -7.80
C ARG A 130 9.64 3.77 -7.92
N PHE A 131 9.78 4.66 -6.94
CA PHE A 131 10.80 5.70 -6.91
C PHE A 131 12.00 5.37 -6.01
N VAL A 132 12.17 4.10 -5.64
CA VAL A 132 13.24 3.63 -4.73
C VAL A 132 14.63 4.05 -5.21
N ASP A 133 14.90 3.87 -6.51
CA ASP A 133 16.17 4.21 -7.18
C ASP A 133 16.09 5.50 -8.02
N ALA A 134 15.10 6.36 -7.77
CA ALA A 134 14.96 7.62 -8.49
C ALA A 134 16.20 8.54 -8.36
N HIS A 135 16.90 8.44 -7.23
CA HIS A 135 18.17 9.14 -6.98
C HIS A 135 19.34 8.64 -7.86
N LEU A 136 19.24 7.41 -8.36
CA LEU A 136 20.17 6.82 -9.34
C LEU A 136 19.71 7.06 -10.79
N GLY A 137 18.61 7.79 -10.98
CA GLY A 137 18.06 8.06 -12.30
C GLY A 137 17.20 6.93 -12.87
N VAL A 138 16.73 6.00 -12.03
CA VAL A 138 15.95 4.82 -12.43
C VAL A 138 14.51 4.91 -11.91
N LEU A 139 13.54 4.59 -12.77
CA LEU A 139 12.14 4.42 -12.42
C LEU A 139 11.75 2.96 -12.64
N HIS A 140 11.14 2.31 -11.66
CA HIS A 140 10.64 0.95 -11.86
C HIS A 140 9.14 0.94 -12.11
N ILE A 141 8.68 -0.08 -12.81
CA ILE A 141 7.28 -0.45 -12.94
C ILE A 141 7.10 -1.89 -12.46
N GLY A 142 5.98 -2.16 -11.78
CA GLY A 142 5.48 -3.51 -11.54
C GLY A 142 3.99 -3.55 -11.79
N TYR A 143 3.48 -4.62 -12.39
CA TYR A 143 2.06 -4.79 -12.65
C TYR A 143 1.65 -6.27 -12.71
N PHE A 144 0.35 -6.52 -12.50
CA PHE A 144 -0.26 -7.83 -12.41
C PHE A 144 -1.71 -7.81 -12.93
N ASP A 145 -2.25 -9.01 -13.20
CA ASP A 145 -3.67 -9.21 -13.52
C ASP A 145 -4.49 -9.08 -12.23
N ARG A 146 -5.31 -8.02 -12.11
CA ARG A 146 -6.09 -7.71 -10.91
C ARG A 146 -7.15 -8.76 -10.59
N ILE A 147 -7.60 -9.55 -11.57
CA ILE A 147 -8.57 -10.63 -11.36
C ILE A 147 -7.88 -11.88 -10.78
N ASP A 148 -6.61 -12.10 -11.16
CA ASP A 148 -5.79 -13.21 -10.68
C ASP A 148 -4.36 -12.74 -10.39
N PRO A 149 -4.14 -12.04 -9.26
CA PRO A 149 -2.86 -11.40 -8.93
C PRO A 149 -1.70 -12.41 -8.75
N HIS A 150 -2.05 -13.67 -8.48
CA HIS A 150 -1.10 -14.78 -8.29
C HIS A 150 -0.80 -15.54 -9.58
N SER A 151 -1.41 -15.14 -10.70
CA SER A 151 -1.11 -15.75 -11.99
C SER A 151 0.31 -15.43 -12.45
N SER A 152 0.81 -16.17 -13.44
CA SER A 152 2.09 -15.84 -14.10
C SER A 152 2.02 -14.58 -14.97
N ARG A 153 0.92 -13.83 -14.96
CA ARG A 153 0.65 -12.67 -15.82
C ARG A 153 1.11 -11.36 -15.19
N ASN A 154 2.30 -11.41 -14.59
CA ASN A 154 2.88 -10.29 -13.88
C ASN A 154 4.11 -9.80 -14.66
N GLY A 155 4.32 -8.49 -14.69
CA GLY A 155 5.42 -7.86 -15.39
C GLY A 155 6.12 -6.84 -14.52
N SER A 156 7.42 -6.65 -14.75
CA SER A 156 8.18 -5.59 -14.11
C SER A 156 9.29 -5.10 -15.04
N GLY A 157 9.66 -3.83 -14.89
CA GLY A 157 10.68 -3.17 -15.68
C GLY A 157 11.39 -2.11 -14.87
N SER A 158 12.62 -1.79 -15.27
CA SER A 158 13.40 -0.68 -14.71
C SER A 158 13.86 0.18 -15.87
N PHE A 159 13.54 1.46 -15.86
CA PHE A 159 13.81 2.37 -16.95
C PHE A 159 14.72 3.49 -16.50
N GLY A 160 15.78 3.70 -17.29
CA GLY A 160 16.71 4.80 -17.10
C GLY A 160 17.00 5.50 -18.42
N LYS A 161 18.13 6.22 -18.43
CA LYS A 161 18.53 7.05 -19.58
C LYS A 161 18.67 6.23 -20.87
N GLU A 162 19.12 4.97 -20.76
CA GLU A 162 19.28 4.04 -21.88
C GLU A 162 17.95 3.68 -22.54
N ASP A 163 16.85 3.72 -21.80
CA ASP A 163 15.49 3.46 -22.29
C ASP A 163 14.79 4.73 -22.81
N GLY A 164 15.47 5.88 -22.77
CA GLY A 164 14.91 7.19 -23.08
C GLY A 164 14.16 7.84 -21.91
N VAL A 165 14.19 7.24 -20.71
CA VAL A 165 13.58 7.79 -19.50
C VAL A 165 14.63 8.56 -18.69
N THR A 166 14.36 9.82 -18.38
CA THR A 166 15.22 10.62 -17.50
C THR A 166 14.51 10.84 -16.18
N VAL A 167 15.07 10.33 -15.08
CA VAL A 167 14.59 10.62 -13.72
C VAL A 167 15.56 11.58 -13.05
N LYS A 168 15.05 12.68 -12.51
CA LYS A 168 15.84 13.69 -11.77
C LYS A 168 15.15 14.05 -10.48
N MET A 169 15.82 13.83 -9.35
CA MET A 169 15.43 14.41 -8.07
C MET A 169 15.67 15.92 -8.11
N LYS A 170 14.63 16.72 -7.86
CA LYS A 170 14.71 18.18 -7.69
C LYS A 170 15.13 18.54 -6.26
N ASP A 171 14.65 17.73 -5.32
CA ASP A 171 14.98 17.75 -3.90
C ASP A 171 14.77 16.32 -3.35
N ALA A 172 14.77 16.14 -2.03
CA ALA A 172 14.62 14.82 -1.40
C ALA A 172 13.26 14.14 -1.68
N PHE A 173 12.22 14.92 -2.00
CA PHE A 173 10.84 14.47 -2.08
C PHE A 173 10.15 14.87 -3.37
N THR A 174 10.89 15.36 -4.37
CA THR A 174 10.32 15.72 -5.68
C THR A 174 11.13 15.07 -6.79
N ALA A 175 10.49 14.17 -7.53
CA ALA A 175 11.07 13.52 -8.70
C ALA A 175 10.45 14.09 -9.99
N GLN A 176 11.28 14.48 -10.95
CA GLN A 176 10.85 14.79 -12.31
C GLN A 176 11.23 13.63 -13.22
N VAL A 177 10.24 13.05 -13.89
CA VAL A 177 10.42 11.99 -14.88
C VAL A 177 10.10 12.56 -16.26
N THR A 178 11.02 12.40 -17.20
CA THR A 178 10.86 12.85 -18.59
C THR A 178 10.97 11.66 -19.53
N TYR A 179 10.01 11.53 -20.44
CA TYR A 179 10.00 10.53 -21.51
C TYR A 179 9.41 11.14 -22.79
N GLN A 180 10.08 10.95 -23.93
CA GLN A 180 9.67 11.49 -25.24
C GLN A 180 9.30 13.00 -25.22
N GLY A 181 10.06 13.80 -24.48
CA GLY A 181 9.84 15.25 -24.35
C GLY A 181 8.74 15.63 -23.36
N ILE A 182 7.95 14.69 -22.86
CA ILE A 182 6.91 14.91 -21.85
C ILE A 182 7.51 14.74 -20.46
N SER A 183 7.27 15.72 -19.58
CA SER A 183 7.76 15.69 -18.20
C SER A 183 6.61 15.64 -17.21
N ARG A 184 6.73 14.75 -16.23
CA ARG A 184 5.80 14.59 -15.09
C ARG A 184 6.58 14.84 -13.80
N THR A 185 5.97 15.57 -12.87
CA THR A 185 6.54 15.83 -11.55
C THR A 185 5.78 15.02 -10.52
N PHE A 186 6.50 14.24 -9.72
CA PHE A 186 5.97 13.41 -8.66
C PHE A 186 6.45 13.97 -7.32
N SER A 187 5.49 14.36 -6.47
CA SER A 187 5.76 14.69 -5.07
C SER A 187 5.70 13.41 -4.25
N LEU A 188 6.81 13.02 -3.65
CA LEU A 188 6.96 11.88 -2.77
C LEU A 188 6.60 12.27 -1.33
N ASN A 189 6.04 11.34 -0.56
CA ASN A 189 5.65 11.60 0.81
C ASN A 189 6.88 11.85 1.74
N PRO A 190 7.00 13.03 2.37
CA PRO A 190 8.09 13.34 3.29
C PRO A 190 7.85 12.91 4.75
N ASP A 191 6.61 12.51 5.07
CA ASP A 191 6.10 12.47 6.45
C ASP A 191 6.61 11.29 7.27
N GLY A 192 7.28 10.32 6.64
CA GLY A 192 7.82 9.14 7.34
C GLY A 192 8.71 9.51 8.54
N ASN A 193 9.37 10.67 8.52
CA ASN A 193 10.26 11.11 9.60
C ASN A 193 9.56 11.88 10.73
N LEU A 194 8.27 12.20 10.61
CA LEU A 194 7.55 13.01 11.59
C LEU A 194 6.82 12.12 12.60
N LYS A 195 7.27 12.15 13.86
CA LYS A 195 6.55 11.51 14.96
C LYS A 195 5.20 12.21 15.14
N PRO A 196 4.07 11.48 15.24
CA PRO A 196 2.82 12.08 15.67
C PRO A 196 3.00 12.83 17.00
N GLN A 197 2.42 14.02 17.09
CA GLN A 197 2.42 14.92 18.23
C GLN A 197 1.86 14.25 19.48
N ASP A 198 0.72 13.56 19.34
CA ASP A 198 0.00 12.95 20.47
C ASP A 198 0.52 11.55 20.83
N LEU A 199 1.51 11.04 20.10
CA LEU A 199 2.11 9.74 20.36
C LEU A 199 3.00 9.77 21.60
N VAL A 200 2.43 9.32 22.72
CA VAL A 200 3.17 8.90 23.92
C VAL A 200 3.91 7.60 23.61
N LEU A 201 5.10 7.39 24.17
CA LEU A 201 5.85 6.12 24.08
C LEU A 201 6.03 5.53 25.48
N LEU A 202 5.99 4.20 25.58
CA LEU A 202 6.47 3.47 26.75
C LEU A 202 8.00 3.60 26.85
N PRO A 203 8.61 3.41 28.04
CA PRO A 203 10.06 3.46 28.21
C PRO A 203 10.84 2.51 27.29
N GLU A 204 10.26 1.36 26.96
CA GLU A 204 10.85 0.35 26.09
C GLU A 204 10.53 0.55 24.59
N GLU A 205 9.76 1.57 24.20
CA GLU A 205 9.37 1.82 22.82
C GLU A 205 10.29 2.81 22.11
N GLU A 206 10.57 2.52 20.84
CA GLU A 206 11.17 3.44 19.89
C GLU A 206 10.16 3.76 18.77
N PHE A 207 9.97 5.04 18.47
CA PHE A 207 9.33 5.44 17.22
C PHE A 207 10.24 5.13 16.05
N VAL A 208 9.73 4.39 15.06
CA VAL A 208 10.48 3.98 13.88
C VAL A 208 10.23 4.93 12.72
N THR A 209 8.97 5.11 12.34
CA THR A 209 8.54 5.94 11.20
C THR A 209 7.03 6.13 11.24
N ARG A 210 6.55 7.19 10.61
CA ARG A 210 5.16 7.26 10.15
C ARG A 210 5.02 6.44 8.86
N VAL A 211 3.88 5.80 8.68
CA VAL A 211 3.52 5.02 7.50
C VAL A 211 2.15 5.49 7.04
N PHE A 212 2.08 6.11 5.87
CA PHE A 212 0.85 6.30 5.13
C PHE A 212 0.65 5.12 4.19
N ASP A 213 -0.43 4.39 4.42
CA ASP A 213 -0.81 3.19 3.71
C ASP A 213 -1.76 3.53 2.55
N GLU A 214 -1.78 2.71 1.51
CA GLU A 214 -2.66 2.86 0.36
C GLU A 214 -4.15 2.72 0.67
N SER A 215 -4.51 2.16 1.83
CA SER A 215 -5.87 2.18 2.40
C SER A 215 -6.32 3.58 2.80
N GLY A 216 -5.41 4.53 2.92
CA GLY A 216 -5.64 5.85 3.49
C GLY A 216 -5.48 5.91 5.02
N PHE A 217 -5.10 4.82 5.67
CA PHE A 217 -4.70 4.84 7.07
C PHE A 217 -3.28 5.40 7.24
N GLU A 218 -3.11 6.24 8.25
CA GLU A 218 -1.79 6.57 8.78
C GLU A 218 -1.50 5.73 10.02
N PHE A 219 -0.25 5.28 10.13
CA PHE A 219 0.24 4.53 11.28
C PHE A 219 1.56 5.12 11.78
N ALA A 220 1.80 5.03 13.08
CA ALA A 220 3.15 5.02 13.63
C ALA A 220 3.63 3.57 13.73
N LEU A 221 4.74 3.24 13.07
CA LEU A 221 5.44 2.00 13.30
C LEU A 221 6.32 2.17 14.54
N LEU A 222 6.10 1.30 15.53
CA LEU A 222 6.86 1.28 16.77
C LEU A 222 7.71 0.01 16.85
N PHE A 223 8.84 0.11 17.55
CA PHE A 223 9.66 -1.04 17.91
C PHE A 223 9.82 -1.12 19.42
N ASN A 224 9.39 -2.22 20.02
CA ASN A 224 9.60 -2.49 21.43
C ASN A 224 10.95 -3.17 21.65
N THR A 225 11.84 -2.48 22.35
CA THR A 225 13.22 -2.90 22.60
C THR A 225 13.32 -4.05 23.60
N SER A 226 12.33 -4.25 24.46
CA SER A 226 12.28 -5.33 25.44
C SER A 226 11.84 -6.64 24.78
N THR A 227 10.69 -6.61 24.08
CA THR A 227 10.11 -7.79 23.44
C THR A 227 10.68 -8.09 22.06
N LYS A 228 11.46 -7.15 21.50
CA LYS A 228 11.98 -7.18 20.12
C LYS A 228 10.85 -7.34 19.10
N ALA A 229 9.77 -6.59 19.24
CA ALA A 229 8.62 -6.68 18.36
C ALA A 229 8.31 -5.33 17.69
N PHE A 230 7.80 -5.39 16.46
CA PHE A 230 7.14 -4.25 15.83
C PHE A 230 5.64 -4.26 16.16
N TYR A 231 4.99 -3.10 16.06
CA TYR A 231 3.54 -2.98 15.93
C TYR A 231 3.16 -1.64 15.32
N PHE A 232 2.01 -1.61 14.65
CA PHE A 232 1.44 -0.41 14.07
C PHE A 232 0.40 0.19 15.02
N VAL A 233 0.55 1.47 15.32
CA VAL A 233 -0.44 2.26 16.06
C VAL A 233 -1.10 3.22 15.07
N SER A 234 -2.43 3.18 14.96
CA SER A 234 -3.17 4.10 14.09
C SER A 234 -2.93 5.54 14.53
N ASN A 235 -2.49 6.37 13.58
CA ASN A 235 -2.41 7.80 13.73
C ASN A 235 -3.71 8.45 13.25
N HIS A 236 -4.43 9.10 14.15
CA HIS A 236 -5.74 9.69 13.87
C HIS A 236 -5.84 11.15 14.32
N GLU A 237 -4.70 11.86 14.37
CA GLU A 237 -4.62 13.30 14.70
C GLU A 237 -5.51 14.17 13.82
N LEU A 238 -5.65 13.80 12.55
CA LEU A 238 -6.58 14.45 11.62
C LEU A 238 -7.92 13.71 11.60
N SER A 239 -7.89 12.38 11.53
CA SER A 239 -9.09 11.55 11.40
C SER A 239 -8.81 10.05 11.41
N PHE A 240 -9.87 9.26 11.60
CA PHE A 240 -9.89 7.84 11.30
C PHE A 240 -10.59 7.62 9.94
N PRO A 241 -9.94 7.00 8.94
CA PRO A 241 -10.43 6.98 7.55
C PRO A 241 -11.55 5.96 7.28
N ASP A 242 -11.98 5.20 8.28
CA ASP A 242 -13.07 4.21 8.19
C ASP A 242 -14.13 4.54 9.25
N SER A 243 -15.24 3.82 9.24
CA SER A 243 -16.14 3.77 10.39
C SER A 243 -15.58 2.86 11.49
N LYS A 244 -16.03 3.05 12.74
CA LYS A 244 -15.64 2.24 13.88
C LYS A 244 -16.83 1.40 14.32
N ALA A 245 -16.73 0.08 14.19
CA ALA A 245 -17.66 -0.86 14.81
C ALA A 245 -17.01 -1.38 16.10
N GLU A 246 -17.55 -0.96 17.25
CA GLU A 246 -17.06 -1.40 18.56
C GLU A 246 -17.35 -2.88 18.76
N GLY A 247 -16.31 -3.64 19.09
CA GLY A 247 -16.40 -5.04 19.43
C GLY A 247 -16.23 -5.30 20.93
N GLN A 248 -16.28 -6.57 21.30
CA GLN A 248 -16.00 -6.99 22.67
C GLN A 248 -14.52 -6.73 23.04
N ASN A 249 -14.20 -6.65 24.34
CA ASN A 249 -12.81 -6.60 24.83
C ASN A 249 -11.92 -5.51 24.20
N ASN A 250 -12.52 -4.34 23.94
CA ASN A 250 -11.87 -3.17 23.31
C ASN A 250 -11.36 -3.38 21.88
N TYR A 251 -11.84 -4.39 21.16
CA TYR A 251 -11.57 -4.47 19.73
C TYR A 251 -12.43 -3.46 18.96
N ILE A 252 -11.88 -2.89 17.90
CA ILE A 252 -12.60 -2.03 16.94
C ILE A 252 -12.41 -2.65 15.57
N LEU A 253 -13.51 -3.00 14.92
CA LEU A 253 -13.52 -3.39 13.52
C LEU A 253 -13.70 -2.13 12.67
N ALA A 254 -12.87 -1.98 11.65
CA ALA A 254 -13.00 -1.00 10.60
C ALA A 254 -13.67 -1.70 9.38
N PRO A 255 -14.98 -1.53 9.16
CA PRO A 255 -15.75 -2.41 8.27
C PRO A 255 -15.34 -2.33 6.79
N GLN A 256 -14.90 -1.18 6.31
CA GLN A 256 -14.54 -1.01 4.89
C GLN A 256 -13.18 -1.66 4.59
N SER A 257 -12.22 -1.49 5.49
CA SER A 257 -10.87 -2.06 5.37
C SER A 257 -10.76 -3.49 5.88
N SER A 258 -11.70 -3.92 6.72
CA SER A 258 -11.59 -5.14 7.53
C SER A 258 -10.30 -5.19 8.35
N PHE A 259 -9.83 -4.02 8.80
CA PHE A 259 -8.79 -3.93 9.81
C PHE A 259 -9.40 -4.08 11.20
N VAL A 260 -8.69 -4.79 12.07
CA VAL A 260 -9.07 -4.96 13.47
C VAL A 260 -8.02 -4.27 14.32
N PHE A 261 -8.50 -3.35 15.15
CA PHE A 261 -7.70 -2.62 16.10
C PHE A 261 -7.99 -3.08 17.53
N TYR A 262 -6.96 -3.12 18.37
CA TYR A 262 -7.14 -3.15 19.83
C TYR A 262 -7.06 -1.71 20.35
N ASN A 263 -8.14 -1.25 20.98
CA ASN A 263 -8.21 0.07 21.61
C ASN A 263 -7.71 -0.02 23.06
N ASP A 264 -6.56 0.59 23.35
CA ASP A 264 -6.03 0.69 24.70
C ASP A 264 -6.44 2.03 25.33
N PRO A 265 -7.43 2.05 26.24
CA PRO A 265 -7.94 3.29 26.83
C PRO A 265 -6.93 3.95 27.79
N ASP A 266 -5.94 3.20 28.30
CA ASP A 266 -4.97 3.76 29.25
C ASP A 266 -3.96 4.68 28.55
N TYR A 267 -3.77 4.50 27.24
CA TYR A 267 -2.82 5.23 26.41
C TYR A 267 -3.46 5.96 25.23
N ASP A 268 -4.78 5.83 25.05
CA ASP A 268 -5.53 6.33 23.91
C ASP A 268 -4.92 5.89 22.56
N ARG A 269 -4.68 4.57 22.43
CA ARG A 269 -4.02 3.98 21.25
C ARG A 269 -4.88 2.91 20.60
N MET A 270 -4.96 2.97 19.27
CA MET A 270 -5.53 1.89 18.45
C MET A 270 -4.40 1.13 17.78
N ILE A 271 -4.14 -0.10 18.22
CA ILE A 271 -3.07 -0.95 17.71
C ILE A 271 -3.65 -1.85 16.62
N LEU A 272 -3.07 -1.89 15.43
CA LEU A 272 -3.48 -2.84 14.40
C LEU A 272 -3.09 -4.25 14.82
N VAL A 273 -4.09 -5.12 15.00
CA VAL A 273 -3.90 -6.48 15.53
C VAL A 273 -4.41 -7.56 14.58
N GLY A 274 -5.24 -7.19 13.59
CA GLY A 274 -5.74 -8.10 12.59
C GLY A 274 -5.94 -7.47 11.22
N VAL A 275 -5.60 -8.23 10.18
CA VAL A 275 -5.90 -7.90 8.78
C VAL A 275 -6.58 -9.10 8.12
N HIS A 276 -7.65 -8.84 7.38
CA HIS A 276 -8.46 -9.90 6.80
C HIS A 276 -7.74 -10.62 5.65
N GLU A 277 -7.69 -11.96 5.70
CA GLU A 277 -6.96 -12.80 4.73
C GLU A 277 -7.39 -12.59 3.29
N LYS A 278 -8.67 -12.28 3.03
CA LYS A 278 -9.17 -11.99 1.67
C LYS A 278 -8.46 -10.79 1.04
N ASN A 279 -8.19 -9.74 1.81
CA ASN A 279 -7.54 -8.55 1.29
C ASN A 279 -6.08 -8.85 0.93
N ILE A 280 -5.39 -9.58 1.82
CA ILE A 280 -4.03 -10.08 1.60
C ILE A 280 -3.97 -10.98 0.35
N TYR A 281 -4.94 -11.89 0.20
CA TYR A 281 -5.02 -12.75 -0.97
C TYR A 281 -5.23 -11.94 -2.25
N MET A 282 -6.10 -10.94 -2.22
CA MET A 282 -6.40 -10.11 -3.38
C MET A 282 -5.32 -9.06 -3.68
N ASN A 283 -4.35 -8.87 -2.78
CA ASN A 283 -3.40 -7.76 -2.82
C ASN A 283 -4.14 -6.43 -3.03
N SER A 284 -5.24 -6.25 -2.27
CA SER A 284 -6.06 -5.04 -2.32
C SER A 284 -5.40 -3.93 -1.51
N TYR A 285 -5.92 -2.70 -1.60
CA TYR A 285 -5.46 -1.59 -0.76
C TYR A 285 -5.63 -1.81 0.76
N TYR A 286 -6.18 -2.94 1.19
CA TYR A 286 -6.46 -3.28 2.59
C TYR A 286 -5.71 -4.55 3.04
N ASP A 287 -4.63 -4.94 2.36
CA ASP A 287 -3.76 -6.06 2.74
C ASP A 287 -2.77 -5.72 3.87
N GLY A 288 -2.72 -4.44 4.25
CA GLY A 288 -2.08 -3.92 5.44
C GLY A 288 -0.74 -3.25 5.17
N PRO A 289 -0.20 -2.50 6.15
CA PRO A 289 0.91 -1.56 5.93
C PRO A 289 2.31 -2.17 5.84
N PHE A 290 2.42 -3.45 5.51
CA PHE A 290 3.62 -4.24 5.73
C PHE A 290 4.77 -3.96 4.76
N ASP A 291 4.45 -3.51 3.55
CA ASP A 291 5.39 -3.08 2.51
C ASP A 291 5.56 -1.55 2.45
N GLN A 292 4.67 -0.81 3.12
CA GLN A 292 4.58 0.65 3.10
C GLN A 292 5.67 1.41 3.88
N VAL A 293 6.66 0.70 4.42
CA VAL A 293 7.75 1.29 5.20
C VAL A 293 8.73 2.03 4.29
N PRO A 294 9.21 3.25 4.61
CA PRO A 294 10.12 4.00 3.74
C PRO A 294 11.34 3.17 3.30
N PRO A 295 11.70 3.16 2.00
CA PRO A 295 12.64 2.21 1.44
C PRO A 295 14.10 2.45 1.84
N ARG A 296 14.42 3.62 2.41
CA ARG A 296 15.78 4.01 2.81
C ARG A 296 15.95 4.19 4.32
N LEU A 297 14.96 3.76 5.11
CA LEU A 297 15.05 3.79 6.56
C LEU A 297 16.06 2.73 7.06
N ASP A 298 16.92 3.09 8.01
CA ASP A 298 17.81 2.10 8.64
C ASP A 298 17.02 1.28 9.66
N LEU A 299 16.80 0.00 9.35
CA LEU A 299 15.96 -0.92 10.10
C LEU A 299 16.69 -2.19 10.49
N ARG A 300 17.92 -2.38 10.02
CA ARG A 300 18.58 -3.68 10.02
C ARG A 300 18.60 -4.34 11.40
N ASP A 301 19.02 -3.61 12.42
CA ASP A 301 19.17 -4.18 13.77
C ASP A 301 17.82 -4.46 14.44
N LYS A 302 16.80 -3.63 14.15
CA LYS A 302 15.42 -3.83 14.60
C LYS A 302 14.81 -5.06 13.92
N ILE A 303 14.96 -5.19 12.60
CA ILE A 303 14.55 -6.36 11.83
C ILE A 303 15.28 -7.61 12.32
N TYR A 304 16.57 -7.54 12.64
CA TYR A 304 17.29 -8.68 13.19
C TYR A 304 16.79 -9.10 14.58
N GLY A 305 16.30 -8.15 15.39
CA GLY A 305 15.65 -8.44 16.65
C GLY A 305 14.28 -9.10 16.46
N ALA A 306 13.43 -8.52 15.62
CA ALA A 306 12.05 -8.96 15.41
C ALA A 306 11.90 -10.15 14.46
N TYR A 307 12.84 -10.36 13.55
CA TYR A 307 12.81 -11.40 12.54
C TYR A 307 14.19 -12.04 12.43
N PRO A 308 14.60 -12.86 13.42
CA PRO A 308 15.93 -13.45 13.46
C PRO A 308 16.28 -14.25 12.19
N TYR A 309 15.26 -14.74 11.45
CA TYR A 309 15.45 -15.53 10.23
C TYR A 309 16.16 -14.84 9.09
N THR A 310 16.10 -13.53 9.09
CA THR A 310 16.76 -12.69 8.11
C THR A 310 18.28 -12.88 8.14
N ARG A 311 18.88 -13.18 9.31
CA ARG A 311 20.31 -13.51 9.42
C ARG A 311 20.67 -14.82 8.72
N TRP A 312 19.81 -15.84 8.83
CA TRP A 312 20.12 -17.18 8.31
C TRP A 312 19.82 -17.31 6.82
N ARG A 313 19.02 -16.39 6.26
CA ARG A 313 18.74 -16.26 4.82
C ARG A 313 19.80 -15.43 4.08
N GLY A 314 21.03 -15.41 4.58
CA GLY A 314 22.15 -14.68 3.96
C GLY A 314 22.26 -13.21 4.37
N GLY A 315 21.45 -12.76 5.33
CA GLY A 315 21.47 -11.40 5.83
C GLY A 315 20.66 -10.42 4.97
N ILE A 316 20.51 -9.23 5.53
CA ILE A 316 19.84 -8.08 4.92
C ILE A 316 20.77 -6.86 4.95
N ASP A 317 20.55 -5.92 4.04
CA ASP A 317 21.19 -4.61 4.04
C ASP A 317 20.65 -3.70 5.17
N LEU A 318 21.03 -2.42 5.17
CA LEU A 318 20.56 -1.44 6.17
C LEU A 318 19.04 -1.22 6.13
N HIS A 319 18.40 -1.46 4.99
CA HIS A 319 17.02 -1.09 4.73
C HIS A 319 16.04 -2.28 4.74
N GLY A 320 16.56 -3.48 5.00
CA GLY A 320 15.79 -4.71 5.07
C GLY A 320 15.70 -5.48 3.75
N ASN A 321 16.47 -5.13 2.72
CA ASN A 321 16.55 -5.94 1.51
C ASN A 321 17.46 -7.14 1.73
N PHE A 322 17.04 -8.32 1.27
CA PHE A 322 17.84 -9.52 1.38
C PHE A 322 19.05 -9.47 0.44
N LEU A 323 20.23 -9.76 0.98
CA LEU A 323 21.49 -9.72 0.22
C LEU A 323 21.55 -10.82 -0.85
N MET A 324 20.87 -11.95 -0.61
CA MET A 324 20.90 -13.14 -1.47
C MET A 324 19.65 -13.32 -2.32
N MET A 325 18.62 -12.47 -2.13
CA MET A 325 17.36 -12.55 -2.87
C MET A 325 17.10 -11.21 -3.54
N LYS A 326 17.29 -11.17 -4.86
CA LYS A 326 17.10 -9.95 -5.65
C LYS A 326 15.69 -9.40 -5.47
N ASN A 327 15.58 -8.08 -5.36
CA ASN A 327 14.31 -7.34 -5.30
C ASN A 327 13.35 -7.79 -4.18
N THR A 328 13.88 -8.42 -3.13
CA THR A 328 13.09 -8.95 -2.01
C THR A 328 13.44 -8.20 -0.74
N ARG A 329 12.43 -7.60 -0.10
CA ARG A 329 12.54 -6.91 1.18
C ARG A 329 11.79 -7.68 2.27
N VAL A 330 12.21 -7.52 3.52
CA VAL A 330 11.49 -8.07 4.67
C VAL A 330 10.15 -7.33 4.83
N ALA A 331 9.05 -8.07 4.73
CA ALA A 331 7.71 -7.59 5.05
C ALA A 331 7.54 -7.49 6.58
N ILE A 332 7.23 -6.28 7.08
CA ILE A 332 7.02 -6.00 8.51
C ILE A 332 5.51 -6.01 8.77
N SER A 333 4.94 -7.17 9.08
CA SER A 333 3.48 -7.38 9.24
C SER A 333 3.12 -7.85 10.65
N PRO A 334 3.38 -7.05 11.72
CA PRO A 334 3.07 -7.40 13.10
C PRO A 334 1.56 -7.33 13.39
N TYR A 335 0.82 -8.26 12.81
CA TYR A 335 -0.61 -8.45 13.02
C TYR A 335 -0.98 -9.88 12.62
N THR A 336 -2.14 -10.34 13.07
CA THR A 336 -2.64 -11.67 12.73
C THR A 336 -3.53 -11.61 11.49
N ASN A 337 -3.24 -12.47 10.52
CA ASN A 337 -4.13 -12.66 9.39
C ASN A 337 -5.36 -13.44 9.85
N TYR A 338 -6.57 -12.95 9.60
CA TYR A 338 -7.80 -13.60 10.07
C TYR A 338 -8.82 -13.82 8.96
N ARG A 339 -9.62 -14.88 9.09
CA ARG A 339 -10.81 -15.13 8.25
C ARG A 339 -12.11 -14.80 8.95
N LYS A 340 -12.16 -15.13 10.24
CA LYS A 340 -13.31 -14.86 11.11
C LYS A 340 -12.82 -14.06 12.30
N LEU A 341 -13.56 -13.02 12.64
CA LEU A 341 -13.18 -12.12 13.71
C LEU A 341 -13.19 -12.83 15.07
N LYS A 342 -14.16 -13.73 15.28
CA LYS A 342 -14.20 -14.60 16.46
C LYS A 342 -12.91 -15.40 16.65
N ASP A 343 -12.39 -16.02 15.59
CA ASP A 343 -11.15 -16.83 15.68
C ASP A 343 -9.94 -15.96 16.07
N LEU A 344 -9.87 -14.72 15.55
CA LEU A 344 -8.85 -13.75 15.93
C LEU A 344 -8.93 -13.40 17.42
N VAL A 345 -10.13 -13.05 17.88
CA VAL A 345 -10.37 -12.64 19.28
C VAL A 345 -10.04 -13.80 20.23
N GLU A 346 -10.59 -15.00 19.98
CA GLU A 346 -10.33 -16.20 20.78
C GLU A 346 -8.84 -16.55 20.83
N TYR A 347 -8.14 -16.45 19.69
CA TYR A 347 -6.69 -16.64 19.65
C TYR A 347 -5.99 -15.63 20.57
N GLN A 348 -6.34 -14.34 20.49
CA GLN A 348 -5.69 -13.26 21.21
C GLN A 348 -6.04 -13.19 22.70
N GLU A 349 -7.08 -13.89 23.18
CA GLU A 349 -7.43 -13.94 24.61
C GLU A 349 -6.24 -14.36 25.50
N ARG A 350 -5.35 -15.21 24.99
CA ARG A 350 -4.14 -15.64 25.70
C ARG A 350 -3.20 -14.48 26.07
N CYS A 351 -3.28 -13.36 25.36
CA CYS A 351 -2.43 -12.19 25.55
C CYS A 351 -2.83 -11.35 26.77
N PHE A 352 -4.08 -11.39 27.22
CA PHE A 352 -4.54 -10.64 28.40
C PHE A 352 -3.98 -11.15 29.73
N LYS A 353 -3.24 -12.28 29.71
CA LYS A 353 -2.48 -12.77 30.87
C LYS A 353 -1.14 -12.05 31.05
N LYS A 354 -0.73 -11.19 30.12
CA LYS A 354 0.52 -10.42 30.19
C LYS A 354 0.40 -9.28 31.19
N GLN A 355 1.44 -9.11 32.02
CA GLN A 355 1.44 -8.10 33.08
C GLN A 355 1.81 -6.70 32.58
N SER A 356 2.74 -6.61 31.63
CA SER A 356 3.17 -5.33 31.05
C SER A 356 2.40 -5.01 29.76
N LYS A 357 2.21 -3.72 29.49
CA LYS A 357 1.59 -3.24 28.25
C LYS A 357 2.44 -3.59 27.03
N GLY A 358 3.76 -3.44 27.12
CA GLY A 358 4.68 -3.86 26.06
C GLY A 358 4.55 -5.34 25.68
N ASP A 359 4.44 -6.23 26.67
CA ASP A 359 4.21 -7.67 26.42
C ASP A 359 2.83 -7.96 25.83
N LEU A 360 1.79 -7.27 26.31
CA LEU A 360 0.42 -7.39 25.80
C LEU A 360 0.36 -7.00 24.33
N TRP A 361 0.81 -5.80 23.98
CA TRP A 361 0.75 -5.27 22.62
C TRP A 361 1.59 -6.11 21.66
N SER A 362 2.79 -6.52 22.08
CA SER A 362 3.64 -7.42 21.29
C SER A 362 3.03 -8.81 21.09
N CYS A 363 2.13 -9.26 21.98
CA CYS A 363 1.41 -10.52 21.85
C CYS A 363 0.19 -10.38 20.93
N LEU A 364 -0.54 -9.27 21.00
CA LEU A 364 -1.69 -8.99 20.14
C LEU A 364 -1.25 -8.77 18.69
N ALA A 365 -0.20 -7.99 18.48
CA ALA A 365 0.45 -7.75 17.20
C ALA A 365 1.43 -8.87 16.78
N TYR A 366 1.26 -10.08 17.33
CA TYR A 366 2.17 -11.18 17.06
C TYR A 366 2.11 -11.62 15.60
N GLU A 367 3.29 -11.81 15.02
CA GLU A 367 3.47 -12.35 13.69
C GLU A 367 4.29 -13.65 13.74
N TRP A 368 3.76 -14.70 13.13
CA TRP A 368 4.37 -16.02 13.13
C TRP A 368 5.75 -16.08 12.45
N LYS A 369 6.05 -15.17 11.51
CA LYS A 369 7.38 -15.07 10.86
C LYS A 369 8.49 -14.76 11.86
N ARG A 370 8.18 -14.15 13.01
CA ARG A 370 9.16 -13.89 14.09
C ARG A 370 9.80 -15.18 14.61
N ASP A 371 8.99 -16.23 14.70
CA ASP A 371 9.37 -17.51 15.29
C ASP A 371 9.77 -18.53 14.21
N PHE A 372 9.93 -18.09 12.95
CA PHE A 372 10.75 -18.85 12.02
C PHE A 372 12.10 -18.97 12.66
N HIS A 373 12.46 -20.19 13.07
CA HIS A 373 13.79 -20.53 13.52
C HIS A 373 14.33 -21.61 12.60
N ARG A 374 15.65 -21.63 12.42
CA ARG A 374 16.33 -22.84 11.97
C ARG A 374 16.30 -23.82 13.14
N SER A 375 15.13 -24.38 13.42
CA SER A 375 15.01 -25.44 14.39
C SER A 375 15.78 -26.61 13.78
N ARG A 376 16.99 -26.86 14.28
CA ARG A 376 17.76 -28.06 14.00
C ARG A 376 17.68 -28.96 15.21
N ASP A 377 17.46 -30.24 15.00
CA ASP A 377 17.38 -31.20 16.10
C ASP A 377 18.80 -31.47 16.59
N LYS A 378 18.93 -32.31 17.63
CA LYS A 378 20.22 -32.66 18.21
C LYS A 378 21.17 -33.37 17.23
N ASN A 379 20.66 -33.81 16.07
CA ASN A 379 21.42 -34.48 15.01
C ASN A 379 21.75 -33.53 13.84
N GLY A 380 21.32 -32.27 13.89
CA GLY A 380 21.55 -31.29 12.83
C GLY A 380 20.51 -31.34 11.71
N ASP A 381 19.50 -32.21 11.80
CA ASP A 381 18.37 -32.26 10.88
C ASP A 381 17.41 -31.13 11.18
N LEU A 382 16.66 -30.63 10.20
CA LEU A 382 15.65 -29.61 10.45
C LEU A 382 14.57 -30.22 11.37
N LEU A 383 14.47 -29.74 12.61
CA LEU A 383 13.32 -29.98 13.48
C LEU A 383 12.09 -29.62 12.66
N LYS A 384 11.21 -30.60 12.47
CA LYS A 384 9.79 -30.33 12.33
C LYS A 384 9.40 -29.58 13.60
N THR A 385 9.35 -28.24 13.55
CA THR A 385 8.70 -27.46 14.61
C THR A 385 7.30 -28.00 14.71
N GLY A 386 7.07 -28.78 15.77
CA GLY A 386 5.79 -29.38 16.09
C GLY A 386 4.81 -28.31 16.56
N ILE A 387 4.45 -27.40 15.68
CA ILE A 387 3.11 -26.85 15.71
C ILE A 387 2.29 -27.83 14.85
N ALA A 388 1.72 -28.80 15.53
CA ALA A 388 1.15 -30.03 14.98
C ALA A 388 -0.07 -29.84 14.06
N ASP A 389 -0.38 -28.61 13.63
CA ASP A 389 -1.53 -28.33 12.78
C ASP A 389 -1.29 -27.25 11.71
N HIS A 390 -0.03 -26.86 11.47
CA HIS A 390 0.25 -25.99 10.34
C HIS A 390 0.30 -26.82 9.05
N ARG A 391 -0.89 -26.98 8.43
CA ARG A 391 -0.95 -27.12 6.98
C ARG A 391 -0.28 -25.88 6.41
N LEU A 392 0.96 -26.04 5.94
CA LEU A 392 1.66 -25.07 5.09
C LEU A 392 0.84 -24.93 3.81
N TYR A 393 -0.23 -24.14 3.87
CA TYR A 393 -0.75 -23.50 2.68
C TYR A 393 0.42 -22.69 2.13
N LYS A 394 0.73 -22.86 0.84
CA LYS A 394 1.42 -21.82 0.08
C LYS A 394 0.80 -20.50 0.52
N SER A 395 1.57 -19.57 1.07
CA SER A 395 1.03 -18.27 1.46
C SER A 395 0.52 -17.59 0.20
N GLN A 396 -0.79 -17.74 -0.06
CA GLN A 396 -1.50 -17.19 -1.21
C GLN A 396 -1.76 -15.70 -0.99
N GLY A 397 -0.73 -14.91 -0.74
CA GLY A 397 -0.87 -13.53 -0.31
C GLY A 397 0.42 -12.73 -0.37
N TRP A 398 1.37 -13.16 -1.19
CA TRP A 398 2.54 -12.35 -1.49
C TRP A 398 2.24 -11.54 -2.75
N PRO A 399 2.63 -10.26 -2.82
CA PRO A 399 2.61 -9.52 -4.06
C PRO A 399 3.48 -10.22 -5.12
N ALA A 400 3.11 -10.04 -6.39
CA ALA A 400 3.74 -10.62 -7.58
C ALA A 400 5.28 -10.51 -7.69
N ASN A 401 5.90 -9.56 -6.98
CA ASN A 401 7.34 -9.29 -6.98
C ASN A 401 8.12 -10.06 -5.90
N HIS A 402 7.46 -10.86 -5.08
CA HIS A 402 8.11 -11.78 -4.17
C HIS A 402 8.19 -13.17 -4.81
N TYR A 403 9.40 -13.56 -5.18
CA TYR A 403 9.64 -14.87 -5.77
C TYR A 403 9.17 -15.97 -4.82
N ASN A 404 8.35 -16.87 -5.37
CA ASN A 404 8.00 -18.14 -4.76
C ASN A 404 9.27 -18.89 -4.34
N ASP A 405 9.47 -19.12 -3.04
CA ASP A 405 10.42 -20.12 -2.60
C ASP A 405 9.83 -21.52 -2.85
N VAL A 406 10.25 -22.14 -3.93
CA VAL A 406 10.32 -23.61 -4.00
C VAL A 406 11.45 -24.01 -3.05
N SER A 407 11.17 -24.87 -2.07
CA SER A 407 12.21 -25.39 -1.19
C SER A 407 13.31 -26.06 -2.02
N VAL A 408 14.56 -25.77 -1.68
CA VAL A 408 15.78 -26.34 -2.32
C VAL A 408 15.89 -27.87 -2.14
N HIS A 409 14.91 -28.51 -1.48
CA HIS A 409 14.84 -29.94 -1.23
C HIS A 409 13.71 -30.66 -1.99
N TRP A 410 13.10 -30.03 -2.99
CA TRP A 410 12.11 -30.72 -3.82
C TRP A 410 12.82 -31.75 -4.73
N PRO A 411 12.45 -33.04 -4.70
CA PRO A 411 12.90 -33.99 -5.71
C PRO A 411 12.48 -33.49 -7.09
N SER A 412 13.29 -33.73 -8.12
CA SER A 412 13.00 -33.32 -9.51
C SER A 412 11.70 -33.89 -10.08
N ALA A 413 11.09 -34.87 -9.41
CA ALA A 413 9.83 -35.51 -9.79
C ALA A 413 8.62 -35.11 -8.92
N HIS A 414 8.73 -34.07 -8.07
CA HIS A 414 7.58 -33.61 -7.29
C HIS A 414 6.50 -33.04 -8.23
N GLN A 415 5.37 -33.72 -8.31
CA GLN A 415 4.14 -33.14 -8.83
C GLN A 415 3.36 -32.54 -7.66
N ALA A 416 3.00 -31.26 -7.75
CA ALA A 416 2.05 -30.69 -6.80
C ALA A 416 0.76 -31.50 -6.89
N GLU A 417 0.27 -32.05 -5.78
CA GLU A 417 -1.08 -32.59 -5.76
C GLU A 417 -2.04 -31.43 -6.02
N LYS A 418 -2.59 -31.38 -7.24
CA LYS A 418 -3.87 -30.72 -7.46
C LYS A 418 -4.88 -31.51 -6.63
N SER A 419 -5.53 -30.85 -5.68
CA SER A 419 -6.67 -31.41 -4.98
C SER A 419 -7.64 -32.00 -6.01
N ALA A 420 -7.80 -33.33 -5.99
CA ALA A 420 -8.62 -34.09 -6.94
C ALA A 420 -10.14 -33.89 -6.72
N THR A 421 -10.53 -32.97 -5.83
CA THR A 421 -11.93 -32.70 -5.46
C THR A 421 -12.47 -31.37 -5.99
N TRP A 422 -11.76 -30.70 -6.91
CA TRP A 422 -12.27 -29.49 -7.56
C TRP A 422 -13.16 -29.85 -8.76
N PRO A 423 -14.48 -29.59 -8.74
CA PRO A 423 -15.30 -29.79 -9.92
C PRO A 423 -14.92 -28.78 -11.02
N PRO A 424 -15.03 -29.13 -12.32
CA PRO A 424 -14.50 -28.32 -13.42
C PRO A 424 -15.16 -26.94 -13.65
N ASN A 425 -16.20 -26.57 -12.89
CA ASN A 425 -17.10 -25.45 -13.24
C ASN A 425 -17.52 -24.59 -12.03
N PHE A 426 -16.61 -24.25 -11.12
CA PHE A 426 -16.97 -23.36 -10.00
C PHE A 426 -17.10 -21.91 -10.51
N GLN A 427 -18.34 -21.48 -10.71
CA GLN A 427 -18.70 -20.07 -10.87
C GLN A 427 -18.41 -19.33 -9.55
N GLY A 428 -18.01 -18.07 -9.67
CA GLY A 428 -17.47 -17.24 -8.59
C GLY A 428 -18.27 -17.27 -7.29
N PHE A 429 -17.59 -16.93 -6.19
CA PHE A 429 -18.23 -16.62 -4.93
C PHE A 429 -19.42 -15.71 -5.19
N ASP A 430 -20.57 -16.15 -4.69
CA ASP A 430 -21.80 -15.38 -4.65
C ASP A 430 -21.53 -14.14 -3.78
N ASP A 431 -21.60 -12.96 -4.39
CA ASP A 431 -21.25 -11.65 -3.83
C ASP A 431 -22.29 -11.13 -2.81
N SER A 432 -22.91 -12.00 -2.01
CA SER A 432 -24.02 -11.62 -1.12
C SER A 432 -23.81 -11.90 0.37
N GLU A 433 -22.74 -12.57 0.80
CA GLU A 433 -22.56 -12.93 2.23
C GLU A 433 -21.62 -12.04 3.05
N SER A 434 -20.93 -11.01 2.49
CA SER A 434 -19.84 -10.34 3.23
C SER A 434 -20.16 -9.07 4.02
N GLU A 435 -21.37 -8.50 3.94
CA GLU A 435 -21.74 -7.33 4.76
C GLU A 435 -22.78 -7.66 5.85
N GLU A 436 -23.73 -8.56 5.57
CA GLU A 436 -24.81 -8.90 6.52
C GLU A 436 -24.34 -9.84 7.63
N ASP A 437 -23.36 -10.71 7.37
CA ASP A 437 -22.89 -11.70 8.35
C ASP A 437 -21.89 -11.09 9.35
N LEU A 438 -21.03 -10.17 8.88
CA LEU A 438 -20.10 -9.43 9.75
C LEU A 438 -20.81 -8.43 10.68
N THR A 439 -21.98 -7.89 10.29
CA THR A 439 -22.76 -7.00 11.15
C THR A 439 -23.72 -7.76 12.08
N ARG A 440 -24.25 -8.93 11.65
CA ARG A 440 -25.06 -9.81 12.51
C ARG A 440 -24.30 -10.47 13.66
N GLU A 441 -23.01 -10.77 13.49
CA GLU A 441 -22.18 -11.29 14.60
C GLU A 441 -21.99 -10.28 15.74
N TYR A 442 -22.38 -9.00 15.54
CA TYR A 442 -22.24 -7.91 16.53
C TYR A 442 -23.55 -7.42 17.15
N SER A 443 -24.72 -7.96 16.78
CA SER A 443 -26.02 -7.57 17.35
C SER A 443 -26.56 -8.54 18.39
#